data_AF-M1VE30-F1
#
_entry.id   AF-M1VE30-F1
#
_cell.length_a   1.000
_cell.length_b   1.000
_cell.length_c   1.000
_cell.angle_alpha   90.00
_cell.angle_beta   90.00
_cell.angle_gamma   90.00
#
_symmetry.space_group_name_H-M   'P 1'
#
loop_
_entity.id
_entity.type
_entity.pdbx_description
1 polymer ?
#
loop_
_entity_poly.entity_id
_entity_poly.type
_entity_poly.pdbx_seq_one_letter_code
_entity_poly.pdbx_strand_id
1 'polypeptide(L)'
;AQASKVTTKSILWKLPLTFLLLACFSLYFPEILGNGGALAQAVFDGMGVWYALACVVIKAVLVLLTLKNGAYGGTLTPSFSIGTVLGFLIAVLCQVAFPELSLISAMLIGSSIFLAITMNAPLTAVGLVVSFTGQSLTALPILLLAVIVAFATKTIIEHIERNYYVNSYRSQTRRNRR
;
A
#
# COMPACT_ATOMS: atom_id res chain seq x y z
N ALA A 1 4.55 -5.99 -18.19
CA ALA A 1 5.00 -4.82 -17.41
C ALA A 1 6.31 -4.25 -17.97
N GLN A 2 6.35 -3.95 -19.28
CA GLN A 2 7.60 -3.62 -19.99
C GLN A 2 7.36 -2.57 -21.10
N ALA A 3 6.46 -1.62 -20.85
CA ALA A 3 6.06 -0.60 -21.84
C ALA A 3 6.21 0.80 -21.22
N SER A 4 7.44 1.30 -21.27
CA SER A 4 7.89 2.71 -21.18
C SER A 4 9.18 2.82 -20.36
N LYS A 5 10.27 2.22 -20.88
CA LYS A 5 11.60 2.71 -20.48
C LYS A 5 11.71 4.14 -21.00
N VAL A 6 11.50 5.11 -20.11
CA VAL A 6 11.84 6.51 -20.37
C VAL A 6 13.36 6.61 -20.36
N THR A 7 14.03 6.10 -21.39
CA THR A 7 15.46 6.37 -21.61
C THR A 7 15.61 7.78 -22.12
N THR A 8 15.45 8.76 -21.22
CA THR A 8 15.60 10.18 -21.54
C THR A 8 16.70 10.74 -20.65
N LYS A 9 17.62 11.53 -21.23
CA LYS A 9 18.68 12.28 -20.51
C LYS A 9 18.18 13.04 -19.27
N SER A 10 16.87 13.33 -19.20
CA SER A 10 16.23 13.93 -18.04
C SER A 10 16.27 13.09 -16.75
N ILE A 11 16.40 11.76 -16.83
CA ILE A 11 16.51 10.92 -15.62
C ILE A 11 17.78 11.28 -14.85
N LEU A 12 18.88 11.58 -15.54
CA LEU A 12 20.19 11.87 -14.95
C LEU A 12 20.16 13.04 -13.96
N TRP A 13 19.26 14.02 -14.17
CA TRP A 13 19.10 15.17 -13.27
C TRP A 13 17.87 15.05 -12.36
N LYS A 14 16.78 14.42 -12.82
CA LYS A 14 15.57 14.24 -12.00
C LYS A 14 15.80 13.30 -10.83
N LEU A 15 16.57 12.23 -11.02
CA LEU A 15 16.86 11.26 -9.96
C LEU A 15 17.61 11.91 -8.77
N PRO A 16 18.79 12.53 -8.96
CA PRO A 16 19.51 13.14 -7.83
C PRO A 16 18.69 14.24 -7.15
N LEU A 17 17.87 15.00 -7.89
CA LEU A 17 16.97 15.98 -7.29
C LEU A 17 15.91 15.32 -6.40
N THR A 18 15.30 14.21 -6.84
CA THR A 18 14.34 13.47 -6.00
C THR A 18 14.98 12.85 -4.77
N PHE A 19 16.21 12.33 -4.88
CA PHE A 19 16.95 11.80 -3.75
C PHE A 19 17.39 12.90 -2.78
N LEU A 20 17.71 14.10 -3.27
CA LEU A 20 18.02 15.25 -2.43
C LEU A 20 16.78 15.70 -1.65
N LEU A 21 15.61 15.76 -2.30
CA LEU A 21 14.34 15.99 -1.60
C LEU A 21 14.07 14.90 -0.55
N LEU A 22 14.23 13.62 -0.91
CA LEU A 22 14.11 12.50 0.02
C LEU A 22 15.03 12.67 1.24
N ALA A 23 16.29 13.08 1.00
CA ALA A 23 17.27 13.32 2.04
C ALA A 23 16.87 14.49 2.96
N CYS A 24 16.33 15.59 2.41
CA CYS A 24 15.83 16.70 3.23
C CYS A 24 14.67 16.28 4.15
N PHE A 25 13.70 15.52 3.63
CA PHE A 25 12.59 15.01 4.44
C PHE A 25 13.05 14.01 5.51
N SER A 26 14.06 13.20 5.17
CA SER A 26 14.62 12.21 6.07
C SER A 26 15.27 12.80 7.32
N LEU A 27 15.73 14.05 7.30
CA LEU A 27 16.32 14.68 8.49
C LEU A 27 15.28 14.89 9.60
N TYR A 28 14.01 15.04 9.23
CA TYR A 28 12.90 15.22 10.17
C TYR A 28 12.13 13.93 10.45
N PHE A 29 12.08 13.02 9.47
CA PHE A 29 11.34 11.76 9.55
C PHE A 29 12.24 10.59 9.12
N PRO A 30 13.10 10.07 10.01
CA PRO A 30 14.07 9.03 9.67
C PRO A 30 13.41 7.72 9.19
N GLU A 31 12.19 7.42 9.65
CA GLU A 31 11.43 6.21 9.30
C GLU A 31 10.96 6.20 7.83
N ILE A 32 10.98 7.36 7.18
CA ILE A 32 10.63 7.50 5.76
C ILE A 32 11.72 6.90 4.88
N LEU A 33 12.97 6.85 5.36
CA LEU A 33 14.07 6.22 4.63
C LEU A 33 13.85 4.72 4.40
N GLY A 34 14.58 4.24 3.40
CA GLY A 34 14.63 2.83 3.06
C GLY A 34 13.31 2.29 2.50
N ASN A 35 13.18 0.98 2.55
CA ASN A 35 12.07 0.24 1.94
C ASN A 35 10.75 0.28 2.74
N GLY A 36 10.72 0.93 3.91
CA GLY A 36 9.55 0.98 4.80
C GLY A 36 9.51 -0.05 5.92
N GLY A 37 10.50 -0.93 6.04
CA GLY A 37 10.65 -1.81 7.20
C GLY A 37 10.72 -1.02 8.52
N ALA A 38 11.55 0.02 8.55
CA ALA A 38 11.70 0.89 9.73
C ALA A 38 10.37 1.56 10.14
N LEU A 39 9.58 2.06 9.18
CA LEU A 39 8.29 2.65 9.48
C LEU A 39 7.28 1.61 10.00
N ALA A 40 7.29 0.39 9.45
CA ALA A 40 6.43 -0.68 9.97
C ALA A 40 6.81 -1.05 11.41
N GLN A 41 8.11 -1.20 11.69
CA GLN A 41 8.62 -1.47 13.04
C GLN A 41 8.28 -0.34 14.02
N ALA A 42 8.48 0.93 13.62
CA ALA A 42 8.14 2.06 14.48
C ALA A 42 6.67 2.04 14.93
N VAL A 43 5.74 1.66 14.04
CA VAL A 43 4.32 1.49 14.41
C VAL A 43 4.15 0.38 15.46
N PHE A 44 4.82 -0.76 15.28
CA PHE A 44 4.79 -1.86 16.25
C PHE A 44 5.41 -1.47 17.60
N ASP A 45 6.42 -0.60 17.59
CA ASP A 45 7.10 -0.09 18.79
C ASP A 45 6.30 1.02 19.51
N GLY A 46 5.11 1.37 19.01
CA GLY A 46 4.22 2.34 19.67
C GLY A 46 4.36 3.78 19.19
N MET A 47 4.77 3.99 17.93
CA MET A 47 4.83 5.31 17.30
C MET A 47 3.50 6.06 17.42
N GLY A 48 3.58 7.36 17.76
CA GLY A 48 2.41 8.21 17.96
C GLY A 48 1.56 8.38 16.69
N VAL A 49 0.24 8.47 16.88
CA VAL A 49 -0.78 8.51 15.81
C VAL A 49 -0.53 9.63 14.79
N TRP A 50 -0.29 10.86 15.27
CA TRP A 50 -0.07 12.02 14.39
C TRP A 50 1.22 11.91 13.59
N TYR A 51 2.26 11.35 14.21
CA TYR A 51 3.54 11.12 13.54
C TYR A 51 3.43 10.00 12.50
N ALA A 52 2.73 8.91 12.83
CA ALA A 52 2.43 7.82 11.90
C ALA A 52 1.64 8.33 10.67
N LEU A 53 0.64 9.19 10.89
CA LEU A 53 -0.15 9.80 9.82
C LEU A 53 0.71 10.68 8.90
N ALA A 54 1.59 11.52 9.46
CA ALA A 54 2.51 12.32 8.67
C ALA A 54 3.45 11.43 7.85
N CYS A 55 4.06 10.43 8.49
CA CYS A 55 5.01 9.51 7.85
C CYS A 55 4.38 8.73 6.69
N VAL A 56 3.16 8.20 6.83
CA VAL A 56 2.54 7.41 5.75
C VAL A 56 2.20 8.26 4.54
N VAL A 57 1.73 9.50 4.74
CA VAL A 57 1.42 10.43 3.64
C VAL A 57 2.69 10.83 2.91
N ILE A 58 3.71 11.27 3.65
CA ILE A 58 4.98 11.71 3.07
C ILE A 58 5.65 10.54 2.34
N LYS A 59 5.69 9.34 2.94
CA LYS A 59 6.29 8.16 2.32
C LYS A 59 5.56 7.72 1.06
N ALA A 60 4.23 7.71 1.05
CA ALA A 60 3.45 7.38 -0.15
C ALA A 60 3.76 8.34 -1.30
N VAL A 61 3.81 9.65 -1.02
CA VAL A 61 4.15 10.67 -2.02
C VAL A 61 5.58 10.48 -2.52
N LEU A 62 6.55 10.27 -1.64
CA LEU A 62 7.96 10.10 -2.01
C LEU A 62 8.20 8.84 -2.84
N VAL A 63 7.53 7.72 -2.52
CA VAL A 63 7.58 6.49 -3.32
C VAL A 63 7.01 6.72 -4.72
N LEU A 64 5.85 7.39 -4.82
CA LEU A 64 5.27 7.72 -6.13
C LEU A 64 6.17 8.67 -6.94
N LEU A 65 6.76 9.68 -6.30
CA LEU A 65 7.68 10.61 -6.95
C LEU A 65 8.96 9.93 -7.42
N THR A 66 9.56 9.06 -6.63
CA THR A 66 10.78 8.33 -7.01
C THR A 66 10.51 7.37 -8.17
N LEU A 67 9.42 6.60 -8.11
CA LEU A 67 9.01 5.72 -9.22
C LEU A 67 8.70 6.52 -10.49
N LYS A 68 7.98 7.65 -10.37
CA LYS A 68 7.66 8.53 -11.51
C LYS A 68 8.90 9.13 -12.16
N ASN A 69 9.95 9.41 -11.38
CA ASN A 69 11.20 9.97 -11.89
C ASN A 69 12.19 8.91 -12.41
N GLY A 70 11.77 7.64 -12.48
CA GLY A 70 12.52 6.56 -13.12
C GLY A 70 13.42 5.77 -12.18
N ALA A 71 13.29 5.96 -10.86
CA ALA A 71 13.91 5.05 -9.89
C ALA A 71 13.21 3.68 -9.96
N TYR A 72 13.98 2.61 -9.87
CA TYR A 72 13.47 1.24 -9.89
C TYR A 72 13.81 0.54 -8.58
N GLY A 73 12.83 -0.14 -7.98
CA GLY A 73 12.98 -0.82 -6.70
C GLY A 73 11.78 -1.70 -6.37
N GLY A 74 11.90 -2.51 -5.33
CA GLY A 74 10.81 -3.37 -4.86
C GLY A 74 9.69 -2.56 -4.23
N THR A 75 8.46 -2.75 -4.70
CA THR A 75 7.26 -2.10 -4.16
C THR A 75 6.58 -2.89 -3.04
N LEU A 76 7.06 -4.11 -2.76
CA LEU A 76 6.44 -5.02 -1.78
C LEU A 76 6.53 -4.49 -0.35
N THR A 77 7.72 -4.16 0.12
CA THR A 77 7.94 -3.64 1.48
C THR A 77 7.32 -2.27 1.73
N PRO A 78 7.36 -1.29 0.79
CA PRO A 78 6.67 -0.02 1.02
C PRO A 78 5.15 -0.21 1.06
N SER A 79 4.58 -1.11 0.26
CA SER A 79 3.16 -1.47 0.37
C SER A 79 2.83 -2.09 1.72
N PHE A 80 3.68 -2.97 2.24
CA PHE A 80 3.49 -3.59 3.56
C PHE A 80 3.49 -2.54 4.67
N SER A 81 4.46 -1.62 4.63
CA SER A 81 4.59 -0.53 5.57
C SER A 81 3.37 0.40 5.57
N ILE A 82 2.94 0.84 4.38
CA ILE A 82 1.77 1.70 4.23
C ILE A 82 0.52 1.00 4.77
N GLY A 83 0.30 -0.27 4.41
CA GLY A 83 -0.83 -1.04 4.91
C GLY A 83 -0.81 -1.25 6.43
N THR A 84 0.37 -1.42 7.03
CA THR A 84 0.55 -1.54 8.48
C THR A 84 0.13 -0.25 9.19
N VAL A 85 0.63 0.89 8.71
CA VAL A 85 0.29 2.21 9.29
C VAL A 85 -1.20 2.53 9.11
N LEU A 86 -1.77 2.26 7.94
CA LEU A 86 -3.21 2.45 7.72
C LEU A 86 -4.06 1.56 8.63
N GLY A 87 -3.67 0.30 8.81
CA GLY A 87 -4.31 -0.61 9.75
C GLY A 87 -4.27 -0.07 11.19
N PHE A 88 -3.12 0.45 11.62
CA PHE A 88 -2.99 1.12 12.91
C PHE A 88 -3.90 2.34 13.06
N LEU A 89 -3.90 3.26 12.09
CA LEU A 89 -4.70 4.48 12.14
C LEU A 89 -6.20 4.16 12.22
N ILE A 90 -6.67 3.17 11.45
CA ILE A 90 -8.06 2.70 11.51
C ILE A 90 -8.34 2.07 12.88
N ALA A 91 -7.42 1.25 13.41
CA ALA A 91 -7.58 0.62 14.72
C ALA A 91 -7.74 1.64 15.86
N VAL A 92 -6.92 2.69 15.85
CA VAL A 92 -6.99 3.79 16.83
C VAL A 92 -8.35 4.50 16.76
N LEU A 93 -8.89 4.73 15.56
CA LEU A 93 -10.23 5.29 15.40
C LEU A 93 -11.31 4.33 15.91
N CYS A 94 -11.18 3.03 15.61
CA CYS A 94 -12.12 2.02 16.07
C CYS A 94 -12.08 1.82 17.60
N GLN A 95 -10.94 2.05 18.25
CA GLN A 95 -10.81 1.95 19.70
C GLN A 95 -11.67 2.96 20.47
N VAL A 96 -12.10 4.06 19.83
CA VAL A 96 -13.06 5.00 20.43
C VAL A 96 -14.41 4.31 20.72
N ALA A 97 -14.81 3.35 19.87
CA ALA A 97 -16.03 2.57 20.04
C ALA A 97 -15.77 1.19 20.68
N PHE A 98 -14.61 0.58 20.42
CA PHE A 98 -14.24 -0.76 20.86
C PHE A 98 -12.85 -0.78 21.53
N PRO A 99 -12.76 -0.47 22.83
CA PRO A 99 -11.47 -0.32 23.52
C PRO A 99 -10.62 -1.60 23.57
N GLU A 100 -11.25 -2.78 23.52
CA GLU A 100 -10.58 -4.09 23.58
C GLU A 100 -9.93 -4.53 22.26
N LEU A 101 -10.01 -3.70 21.21
CA LEU A 101 -9.49 -4.04 19.89
C LEU A 101 -7.96 -4.08 19.89
N SER A 102 -7.39 -5.22 19.48
CA SER A 102 -5.94 -5.40 19.35
C SER A 102 -5.39 -4.62 18.15
N LEU A 103 -4.54 -3.62 18.45
CA LEU A 103 -3.82 -2.83 17.45
C LEU A 103 -2.95 -3.70 16.54
N ILE A 104 -2.25 -4.68 17.11
CA ILE A 104 -1.34 -5.57 16.36
C ILE A 104 -2.12 -6.35 15.31
N SER A 105 -3.27 -6.92 15.68
CA SER A 105 -4.12 -7.65 14.75
C SER A 105 -4.60 -6.76 13.60
N ALA A 106 -5.02 -5.53 13.91
CA ALA A 106 -5.47 -4.58 12.89
C ALA A 106 -4.34 -4.10 11.96
N MET A 107 -3.13 -3.91 12.47
CA MET A 107 -1.93 -3.63 11.68
C MET A 107 -1.62 -4.76 10.68
N LEU A 108 -1.70 -6.01 11.13
CA LEU A 108 -1.46 -7.20 10.29
C LEU A 108 -2.59 -7.38 9.25
N ILE A 109 -3.84 -7.14 9.64
CA ILE A 109 -4.98 -7.16 8.72
C ILE A 109 -4.82 -6.06 7.66
N GLY A 110 -4.50 -4.82 8.06
CA GLY A 110 -4.29 -3.70 7.14
C GLY A 110 -3.17 -3.96 6.15
N SER A 111 -2.04 -4.49 6.63
CA SER A 111 -0.90 -4.83 5.76
C SER A 111 -1.23 -5.95 4.77
N SER A 112 -1.90 -7.01 5.20
CA SER A 112 -2.30 -8.14 4.35
C SER A 112 -3.32 -7.74 3.28
N ILE A 113 -4.34 -6.95 3.65
CA ILE A 113 -5.33 -6.42 2.70
C ILE A 113 -4.65 -5.53 1.64
N PHE A 114 -3.79 -4.61 2.08
CA PHE A 114 -3.12 -3.70 1.16
C PHE A 114 -2.20 -4.45 0.19
N LEU A 115 -1.45 -5.46 0.66
CA LEU A 115 -0.65 -6.33 -0.21
C LEU A 115 -1.52 -7.12 -1.19
N ALA A 116 -2.62 -7.72 -0.71
CA ALA A 116 -3.49 -8.55 -1.53
C ALA A 116 -4.09 -7.77 -2.70
N ILE A 117 -4.55 -6.54 -2.43
CA ILE A 117 -5.13 -5.65 -3.44
C ILE A 117 -4.05 -5.18 -4.42
N THR A 118 -2.89 -4.75 -3.93
CA THR A 118 -1.82 -4.19 -4.77
C THR A 118 -1.15 -5.25 -5.66
N MET A 119 -0.99 -6.47 -5.16
CA MET A 119 -0.34 -7.57 -5.90
C MET A 119 -1.31 -8.44 -6.72
N ASN A 120 -2.63 -8.28 -6.54
CA ASN A 120 -3.65 -9.19 -7.07
C ASN A 120 -3.41 -10.67 -6.69
N ALA A 121 -2.82 -10.92 -5.52
CA ALA A 121 -2.42 -12.25 -5.07
C ALA A 121 -2.75 -12.44 -3.58
N PRO A 122 -4.00 -12.78 -3.23
CA PRO A 122 -4.46 -12.80 -1.83
C PRO A 122 -3.74 -13.83 -0.96
N LEU A 123 -3.53 -15.05 -1.47
CA LEU A 123 -2.84 -16.11 -0.72
C LEU A 123 -1.36 -15.76 -0.48
N THR A 124 -0.70 -15.20 -1.50
CA THR A 124 0.69 -14.74 -1.41
C THR A 124 0.83 -13.59 -0.42
N ALA A 125 -0.11 -12.65 -0.40
CA ALA A 125 -0.09 -11.53 0.54
C ALA A 125 -0.11 -11.99 2.00
N VAL A 126 -1.01 -12.92 2.34
CA VAL A 126 -1.08 -13.49 3.70
C VAL A 126 0.22 -14.21 4.05
N GLY A 127 0.73 -15.06 3.15
CA GLY A 127 2.00 -15.77 3.35
C GLY A 127 3.19 -14.82 3.58
N LEU A 128 3.26 -13.71 2.83
CA LEU A 128 4.30 -12.70 3.00
C LEU A 128 4.18 -11.96 4.33
N VAL A 129 2.98 -11.56 4.75
CA VAL A 129 2.78 -10.87 6.05
C VAL A 129 3.20 -11.77 7.20
N VAL A 130 2.81 -13.05 7.18
CA VAL A 130 3.23 -14.03 8.19
C VAL A 130 4.74 -14.22 8.16
N SER A 131 5.35 -14.28 6.98
CA SER A 131 6.80 -14.42 6.83
C SER A 131 7.58 -13.20 7.35
N PHE A 132 7.07 -11.99 7.15
CA PHE A 132 7.70 -10.76 7.64
C PHE A 132 7.55 -10.56 9.14
N THR A 133 6.46 -11.04 9.71
CA THR A 133 6.13 -10.79 11.13
C THR A 133 6.44 -11.97 12.04
N GLY A 134 6.75 -13.13 11.47
CA GLY A 134 7.02 -14.36 12.23
C GLY A 134 5.80 -14.86 13.02
N GLN A 135 4.58 -14.46 12.63
CA GLN A 135 3.37 -14.80 13.37
C GLN A 135 3.02 -16.29 13.29
N SER A 136 2.37 -16.79 14.35
CA SER A 136 1.94 -18.18 14.41
C SER A 136 0.84 -18.50 13.39
N LEU A 137 0.73 -19.77 13.02
CA LEU A 137 -0.31 -20.28 12.11
C LEU A 137 -1.74 -19.97 12.59
N THR A 138 -1.92 -19.67 13.88
CA THR A 138 -3.21 -19.24 14.46
C THR A 138 -3.70 -17.89 13.92
N ALA A 139 -2.81 -17.02 13.42
CA ALA A 139 -3.18 -15.75 12.79
C ALA A 139 -3.64 -15.90 11.33
N LEU A 140 -3.32 -17.02 10.68
CA LEU A 140 -3.72 -17.26 9.29
C LEU A 140 -5.23 -17.12 9.04
N PRO A 141 -6.14 -17.80 9.77
CA PRO A 141 -7.55 -17.79 9.44
C PRO A 141 -8.15 -16.38 9.43
N ILE A 142 -7.76 -15.52 10.38
CA ILE A 142 -8.31 -14.17 10.46
C ILE A 142 -7.75 -13.26 9.34
N LEU A 143 -6.47 -13.40 9.00
CA LEU A 143 -5.87 -12.68 7.88
C LEU A 143 -6.45 -13.12 6.54
N LEU A 144 -6.64 -14.42 6.34
CA LEU A 144 -7.23 -14.99 5.13
C LEU A 144 -8.68 -14.52 4.97
N LEU A 145 -9.48 -14.55 6.03
CA LEU A 145 -10.86 -14.08 6.00
C LEU A 145 -10.94 -12.60 5.63
N ALA A 146 -10.13 -11.76 6.28
CA ALA A 146 -10.09 -10.32 6.00
C ALA A 146 -9.68 -10.03 4.55
N VAL A 147 -8.65 -10.72 4.05
CA VAL A 147 -8.18 -10.59 2.68
C VAL A 147 -9.21 -11.08 1.66
N ILE A 148 -9.90 -12.20 1.92
CA ILE A 148 -10.96 -12.73 1.04
C ILE A 148 -12.08 -11.71 0.91
N VAL A 149 -12.54 -11.14 2.04
CA VAL A 149 -13.62 -10.13 2.03
C VAL A 149 -13.19 -8.93 1.19
N ALA A 150 -12.01 -8.37 1.46
CA ALA A 150 -11.51 -7.21 0.72
C ALA A 150 -11.33 -7.51 -0.79
N PHE A 151 -10.82 -8.69 -1.12
CA PHE A 151 -10.62 -9.09 -2.52
C PHE A 151 -11.93 -9.36 -3.26
N ALA A 152 -12.93 -9.92 -2.58
CA ALA A 152 -14.28 -10.06 -3.10
C ALA A 152 -14.91 -8.69 -3.38
N THR A 153 -14.80 -7.74 -2.44
CA THR A 153 -15.26 -6.35 -2.65
C THR A 153 -14.60 -5.71 -3.86
N LYS A 154 -13.28 -5.85 -4.00
CA LYS A 154 -12.55 -5.37 -5.19
C LYS A 154 -13.11 -5.98 -6.49
N THR A 155 -13.34 -7.28 -6.52
CA THR A 155 -13.83 -7.99 -7.72
C THR A 155 -15.26 -7.57 -8.08
N ILE A 156 -16.12 -7.34 -7.08
CA ILE A 156 -17.48 -6.83 -7.28
C ILE A 156 -17.44 -5.42 -7.86
N ILE A 157 -16.61 -4.54 -7.32
CA ILE A 157 -16.46 -3.16 -7.83
C ILE A 157 -15.98 -3.19 -9.29
N GLU A 158 -14.94 -3.96 -9.59
CA GLU A 158 -14.44 -4.12 -10.98
C GLU A 158 -15.51 -4.70 -11.91
N HIS A 159 -16.35 -5.62 -11.42
CA HIS A 159 -17.46 -6.17 -12.19
C HIS A 159 -18.52 -5.10 -12.51
N ILE A 160 -18.90 -4.28 -11.52
CA ILE A 160 -19.85 -3.17 -11.69
C ILE A 160 -19.29 -2.12 -12.65
N GLU A 161 -18.04 -1.69 -12.46
CA GLU A 161 -17.38 -0.71 -13.32
C GLU A 161 -17.33 -1.19 -14.77
N ARG A 162 -16.99 -2.47 -15.00
CA ARG A 162 -17.04 -3.05 -16.35
C ARG A 162 -18.44 -3.01 -16.93
N ASN A 163 -19.47 -3.28 -16.14
CA ASN A 163 -20.86 -3.28 -16.62
C ASN A 163 -21.36 -1.87 -16.98
N TYR A 164 -20.97 -0.84 -16.22
CA TYR A 164 -21.40 0.55 -16.48
C TYR A 164 -20.57 1.25 -17.57
N TYR A 165 -19.24 1.17 -17.52
CA TYR A 165 -18.37 1.91 -18.42
C TYR A 165 -18.13 1.19 -19.75
N VAL A 166 -17.80 -0.10 -19.74
CA VAL A 166 -17.46 -0.83 -20.98
C VAL A 166 -18.70 -1.03 -21.86
N ASN A 167 -19.88 -1.22 -21.27
CA ASN A 167 -21.13 -1.36 -22.02
C ASN A 167 -21.53 -0.05 -22.72
N SER A 168 -21.23 1.11 -22.12
CA SER A 168 -21.42 2.43 -22.74
C SER A 168 -20.50 2.65 -23.96
N TYR A 169 -19.21 2.27 -23.90
CA TYR A 169 -18.31 2.37 -25.06
C TYR A 169 -18.73 1.45 -26.23
N ARG A 170 -19.28 0.27 -25.92
CA ARG A 170 -19.80 -0.67 -26.93
C ARG A 170 -21.04 -0.13 -27.66
N SER A 171 -21.86 0.66 -26.96
CA SER A 171 -23.03 1.32 -27.55
C SER A 171 -22.65 2.50 -28.44
N GLN A 172 -21.64 3.30 -28.06
CA GLN A 172 -21.16 4.44 -28.85
C GLN A 172 -20.40 4.01 -30.12
N THR A 173 -19.59 2.96 -30.04
CA THR A 173 -18.89 2.41 -31.22
C THR A 173 -19.83 1.77 -32.24
N ARG A 174 -20.97 1.22 -31.81
CA ARG A 174 -22.04 0.79 -32.73
C ARG A 174 -22.77 1.97 -33.39
N ARG A 175 -22.92 3.09 -32.70
CA ARG A 175 -23.59 4.29 -33.22
C ARG A 175 -22.74 5.05 -34.22
N ASN A 176 -21.41 5.13 -34.03
CA ASN A 176 -20.47 5.75 -34.98
C ASN A 176 -20.18 4.90 -36.24
N ARG A 177 -20.73 3.69 -36.34
CA ARG A 177 -20.63 2.81 -37.53
C ARG A 177 -21.89 2.83 -38.41
N ARG A 178 -22.90 3.64 -38.08
CA ARG A 178 -24.08 3.89 -38.90
C ARG A 178 -24.04 5.34 -39.38
#